data_AF-T0ZXC2-F1
#
_entry.id   AF-T0ZXC2-F1
#
_cell.length_a   1.000
_cell.length_b   1.000
_cell.length_c   1.000
_cell.angle_alpha   90.00
_cell.angle_beta   90.00
_cell.angle_gamma   90.00
#
_symmetry.space_group_name_H-M   'P 1'
#
loop_
_entity.id
_entity.type
_entity.pdbx_description
1 polymer ?
#
loop_
_entity_poly.entity_id
_entity_poly.type
_entity_poly.pdbx_seq_one_letter_code
_entity_poly.pdbx_strand_id
1 'polypeptide(L)'
;MYFTRFVPGIALNVALVVHSEEALLATGFIFIFHFFHNHLRPEKFPIDVSILTGRVPLDRFKEERPLQYQQLVDEGRLERSIVPAPSPFMTAISVIFGFAVVITGITLILLVIFAG
;
A
#
# COMPACT_ATOMS: atom_id res chain seq x y z
N MET A 1 0.67 -26.35 22.10
CA MET A 1 1.60 -26.55 23.25
C MET A 1 2.98 -27.12 22.90
N TYR A 2 3.34 -27.36 21.62
CA TYR A 2 4.68 -27.88 21.28
C TYR A 2 5.82 -26.87 21.54
N PHE A 3 5.58 -25.59 21.26
CA PHE A 3 6.59 -24.52 21.34
C PHE A 3 7.04 -24.21 22.77
N THR A 4 6.12 -24.28 23.74
CA THR A 4 6.37 -24.03 25.18
C THR A 4 7.22 -25.11 25.86
N ARG A 5 7.50 -26.24 25.18
CA ARG A 5 8.47 -27.25 25.67
C ARG A 5 9.92 -26.79 25.53
N PHE A 6 10.20 -25.90 24.59
CA PHE A 6 11.56 -25.43 24.27
C PHE A 6 11.74 -23.94 24.54
N VAL A 7 10.66 -23.17 24.55
CA VAL A 7 10.68 -21.72 24.81
C VAL A 7 10.29 -21.44 26.25
N PRO A 8 11.18 -20.83 27.08
CA PRO A 8 10.86 -20.46 28.44
C PRO A 8 9.68 -19.47 28.49
N GLY A 9 8.86 -19.54 29.54
CA GLY A 9 7.71 -18.64 29.71
C GLY A 9 8.09 -17.15 29.69
N ILE A 10 9.28 -16.80 30.20
CA ILE A 10 9.82 -15.43 30.13
C ILE A 10 9.95 -14.95 28.68
N ALA A 11 10.44 -15.79 27.77
CA ALA A 11 10.61 -15.41 26.38
C ALA A 11 9.25 -15.16 25.69
N LEU A 12 8.20 -15.89 26.09
CA LEU A 12 6.84 -15.64 25.59
C LEU A 12 6.27 -14.32 26.11
N ASN A 13 6.49 -14.00 27.38
CA ASN A 13 6.06 -12.71 27.95
C ASN A 13 6.77 -11.53 27.28
N VAL A 14 8.09 -11.64 27.05
CA VAL A 14 8.86 -10.63 26.33
C VAL A 14 8.38 -10.51 24.88
N ALA A 15 8.20 -11.64 24.19
CA ALA A 15 7.71 -11.64 22.81
C ALA A 15 6.31 -11.02 22.70
N LEU A 16 5.43 -11.24 23.67
CA LEU A 16 4.10 -10.62 23.70
C LEU A 16 4.21 -9.10 23.77
N VAL A 17 5.00 -8.57 24.71
CA VAL A 17 5.18 -7.12 24.86
C VAL A 17 5.80 -6.51 23.61
N VAL A 18 6.92 -7.06 23.13
CA VAL A 18 7.61 -6.54 21.93
C VAL A 18 6.71 -6.62 20.70
N HIS A 19 6.00 -7.73 20.49
CA HIS A 19 5.13 -7.88 19.33
C HIS A 19 3.97 -6.89 19.34
N SER A 20 3.37 -6.62 20.50
CA SER A 20 2.30 -5.63 20.63
C SER A 20 2.79 -4.21 20.31
N GLU A 21 3.95 -3.82 20.83
CA GLU A 21 4.57 -2.50 20.56
C GLU A 21 4.93 -2.34 19.08
N GLU A 22 5.61 -3.34 18.50
CA GLU A 22 5.98 -3.33 17.08
C GLU A 22 4.74 -3.40 16.17
N ALA A 23 3.68 -4.09 16.57
CA ALA A 23 2.43 -4.12 15.81
C ALA A 23 1.78 -2.73 15.74
N LEU A 24 1.78 -1.97 16.85
CA LEU A 24 1.28 -0.60 16.87
C LEU A 24 2.14 0.31 16.00
N LEU A 25 3.47 0.28 16.18
CA LEU A 25 4.40 1.13 15.43
C LEU A 25 4.37 0.82 13.93
N ALA A 26 4.43 -0.47 13.55
CA ALA A 26 4.40 -0.89 12.16
C ALA A 26 3.06 -0.56 11.50
N THR A 27 1.94 -0.86 12.15
CA THR A 27 0.60 -0.56 11.59
C THR A 27 0.38 0.94 11.48
N GLY A 28 0.76 1.72 12.50
CA GLY A 28 0.67 3.17 12.47
C GLY A 28 1.54 3.80 11.38
N PHE A 29 2.80 3.38 11.28
CA PHE A 29 3.72 3.88 10.26
C PHE A 29 3.23 3.52 8.85
N ILE A 30 2.94 2.25 8.59
CA ILE A 30 2.45 1.80 7.29
C ILE A 30 1.17 2.55 6.96
N PHE A 31 0.18 2.57 7.85
CA PHE A 31 -1.08 3.20 7.54
C PHE A 31 -0.94 4.70 7.27
N ILE A 32 -0.32 5.47 8.18
CA ILE A 32 -0.21 6.93 8.01
C ILE A 32 0.58 7.24 6.73
N PHE A 33 1.80 6.72 6.60
CA PHE A 33 2.66 7.13 5.48
C PHE A 33 2.20 6.55 4.15
N HIS A 34 1.82 5.27 4.09
CA HIS A 34 1.35 4.64 2.86
C HIS A 34 0.04 5.29 2.38
N PHE A 35 -0.93 5.50 3.28
CA PHE A 35 -2.24 6.01 2.87
C PHE A 35 -2.17 7.47 2.47
N PHE A 36 -1.42 8.30 3.20
CA PHE A 36 -1.24 9.69 2.78
C PHE A 36 -0.59 9.78 1.41
N HIS A 37 0.45 8.98 1.14
CA HIS A 37 1.17 9.06 -0.13
C HIS A 37 0.42 8.44 -1.32
N ASN A 38 -0.41 7.41 -1.09
CA ASN A 38 -1.02 6.65 -2.17
C ASN A 38 -2.53 6.88 -2.35
N HIS A 39 -3.25 7.32 -1.31
CA HIS A 39 -4.70 7.43 -1.34
C HIS A 39 -5.22 8.86 -1.12
N LEU A 40 -4.49 9.70 -0.37
CA LEU A 40 -4.93 11.07 -0.05
C LEU A 40 -4.28 12.16 -0.92
N ARG A 41 -3.35 11.80 -1.80
CA ARG A 41 -2.80 12.73 -2.80
C ARG A 41 -3.87 13.10 -3.84
N PRO A 42 -4.09 14.39 -4.14
CA PRO A 42 -5.09 14.81 -5.12
C PRO A 42 -4.96 14.11 -6.47
N GLU A 43 -3.73 13.84 -6.91
CA GLU A 43 -3.41 13.22 -8.21
C GLU A 43 -3.76 11.72 -8.25
N LYS A 44 -4.02 11.11 -7.08
CA LYS A 44 -4.32 9.68 -6.90
C LYS A 44 -5.72 9.44 -6.31
N PHE A 45 -6.42 10.52 -5.94
CA PHE A 45 -7.74 10.44 -5.31
C PHE A 45 -8.79 9.92 -6.30
N PRO A 46 -9.75 9.07 -5.89
CA PRO A 46 -9.92 8.51 -4.55
C PRO A 46 -9.03 7.30 -4.24
N ILE A 47 -8.58 6.55 -5.26
CA ILE A 47 -7.70 5.37 -5.14
C ILE A 47 -6.81 5.30 -6.38
N ASP A 48 -5.50 5.09 -6.18
CA ASP A 48 -4.56 4.82 -7.28
C ASP A 48 -4.81 3.43 -7.90
N VAL A 49 -5.50 3.40 -9.04
CA VAL A 49 -5.83 2.15 -9.74
C VAL A 49 -4.62 1.46 -10.37
N SER A 50 -3.45 2.10 -10.41
CA SER A 50 -2.23 1.50 -10.98
C SER A 50 -1.79 0.25 -10.23
N ILE A 51 -2.19 0.08 -8.96
CA ILE A 51 -1.84 -1.10 -8.15
C ILE A 51 -2.37 -2.41 -8.73
N LEU A 52 -3.55 -2.40 -9.39
CA LEU A 52 -4.10 -3.58 -10.06
C LEU A 52 -4.05 -3.49 -11.58
N THR A 53 -4.13 -2.28 -12.14
CA THR A 53 -4.16 -2.09 -13.59
C THR A 53 -2.77 -2.02 -14.21
N GLY A 54 -1.75 -1.63 -13.43
CA GLY A 54 -0.40 -1.34 -13.92
C GLY A 54 -0.31 -0.12 -14.85
N ARG A 55 -1.38 0.68 -14.96
CA ARG A 55 -1.47 1.81 -15.89
C ARG A 55 -1.50 3.12 -15.14
N VAL A 56 -0.77 4.10 -15.67
CA VAL A 56 -0.71 5.47 -15.17
C VAL A 56 -0.87 6.45 -16.34
N PRO A 57 -1.52 7.61 -16.15
CA PRO A 57 -1.52 8.67 -17.15
C PRO A 57 -0.09 9.10 -17.52
N LEU A 58 0.16 9.40 -18.79
CA LEU A 58 1.51 9.68 -19.29
C LEU A 58 2.09 10.95 -18.66
N ASP A 59 1.30 12.01 -18.56
CA ASP A 59 1.63 13.27 -17.88
C ASP A 59 2.06 13.02 -16.42
N ARG A 60 1.25 12.26 -15.67
CA ARG A 60 1.60 11.87 -14.30
C ARG A 60 2.87 11.02 -14.23
N PHE A 61 3.07 10.10 -15.17
CA PHE A 61 4.29 9.30 -15.24
C PHE A 61 5.54 10.16 -15.49
N LYS A 62 5.45 11.18 -16.36
CA LYS A 62 6.55 12.14 -16.59
C LYS A 62 6.89 12.91 -15.32
N GLU A 63 5.89 13.34 -14.57
CA GLU A 63 6.06 14.11 -13.34
C GLU A 63 6.60 13.25 -12.18
N GLU A 64 6.02 12.06 -11.95
CA GLU A 64 6.42 11.17 -10.86
C GLU A 64 7.72 10.41 -11.14
N ARG A 65 8.04 10.14 -12.41
CA ARG A 65 9.17 9.30 -12.84
C ARG A 65 9.95 9.90 -14.02
N PRO A 66 10.44 11.15 -13.90
CA PRO A 66 11.07 11.86 -15.03
C PRO A 66 12.29 11.13 -15.60
N LEU A 67 13.11 10.51 -14.74
CA LEU A 67 14.28 9.74 -15.18
C LEU A 67 13.89 8.49 -15.99
N GLN A 68 12.87 7.75 -15.54
CA GLN A 68 12.38 6.57 -16.25
C GLN A 68 11.71 6.96 -17.57
N TYR A 69 10.97 8.07 -17.57
CA TYR A 69 10.41 8.63 -18.80
C TYR A 69 11.51 8.99 -19.81
N GLN A 70 12.54 9.72 -19.37
CA GLN A 70 13.64 10.11 -20.27
C GLN A 70 14.38 8.89 -20.82
N GLN A 71 14.66 7.89 -19.99
CA GLN A 71 15.25 6.62 -20.45
C GLN A 71 14.42 5.94 -21.55
N LEU A 72 13.09 5.90 -21.38
CA LEU A 72 12.21 5.31 -22.41
C LEU A 72 12.19 6.11 -23.71
N VAL A 73 12.34 7.44 -23.64
CA VAL A 73 12.47 8.31 -24.81
C VAL A 73 13.81 8.05 -25.52
N ASP A 74 14.91 8.06 -24.78
CA ASP A 74 16.27 7.88 -25.31
C ASP A 74 16.43 6.48 -25.96
N GLU A 75 15.79 5.46 -25.39
CA GLU A 75 15.78 4.09 -25.92
C GLU A 75 14.78 3.86 -27.07
N GLY A 76 13.96 4.85 -27.45
CA GLY A 76 12.90 4.67 -28.46
C GLY A 76 11.87 3.60 -28.06
N ARG A 77 11.54 3.51 -26.77
CA ARG A 77 10.63 2.52 -26.18
C ARG A 77 9.34 3.13 -25.63
N LEU A 78 9.24 4.46 -25.60
CA LEU A 78 8.09 5.15 -25.03
C LEU A 78 6.79 4.72 -25.71
N GLU A 79 6.72 4.76 -27.04
CA GLU A 79 5.51 4.46 -27.82
C GLU A 79 5.01 3.04 -27.59
N ARG A 80 5.95 2.09 -27.43
CA ARG A 80 5.63 0.68 -27.11
C ARG A 80 5.04 0.49 -25.71
N SER A 81 5.26 1.46 -24.83
CA SER A 81 4.77 1.45 -23.46
C SER A 81 3.43 2.18 -23.31
N ILE A 82 2.95 2.87 -24.36
CA ILE A 82 1.64 3.52 -24.37
C ILE A 82 0.57 2.46 -24.62
N VAL A 83 -0.37 2.38 -23.69
CA VAL A 83 -1.50 1.46 -23.73
C VAL A 83 -2.83 2.21 -23.54
N PRO A 84 -3.97 1.66 -23.99
CA PRO A 84 -5.27 2.25 -23.72
C PRO A 84 -5.53 2.38 -22.21
N ALA A 85 -6.42 3.29 -21.82
CA ALA A 85 -6.89 3.39 -20.44
C ALA A 85 -7.47 2.06 -19.94
N PRO A 86 -7.43 1.76 -18.62
CA PRO A 86 -8.11 0.60 -18.06
C PRO A 86 -9.60 0.59 -18.41
N SER A 87 -10.20 -0.61 -18.53
CA SER A 87 -11.64 -0.70 -18.73
C SER A 87 -12.40 -0.19 -17.49
N PRO A 88 -13.64 0.32 -17.65
CA PRO A 88 -14.43 0.79 -16.52
C PRO A 88 -14.61 -0.25 -15.41
N PHE A 89 -14.74 -1.54 -15.79
CA PHE A 89 -14.83 -2.66 -14.86
C PHE A 89 -13.56 -2.83 -14.02
N MET A 90 -12.38 -2.82 -14.66
CA MET A 90 -11.10 -2.93 -13.95
C MET A 90 -10.86 -1.73 -13.04
N THR A 91 -11.21 -0.53 -13.49
CA THR A 91 -11.17 0.68 -12.67
C THR A 91 -12.07 0.54 -11.45
N ALA A 92 -13.33 0.13 -11.62
CA ALA A 92 -14.28 -0.03 -10.53
C ALA A 92 -13.81 -1.06 -9.49
N ILE A 93 -13.34 -2.23 -9.93
CA ILE A 93 -12.79 -3.25 -9.01
C ILE A 93 -11.58 -2.71 -8.25
N SER A 94 -10.68 -2.00 -8.93
CA SER A 94 -9.49 -1.43 -8.28
C SER A 94 -9.86 -0.42 -7.20
N VAL A 95 -10.86 0.42 -7.47
CA VAL A 95 -11.36 1.40 -6.49
C VAL A 95 -12.03 0.70 -5.31
N ILE A 96 -12.91 -0.28 -5.56
CA ILE A 96 -13.57 -1.06 -4.48
C ILE A 96 -12.54 -1.77 -3.62
N PHE A 97 -11.56 -2.43 -4.24
CA PHE A 97 -10.48 -3.10 -3.54
C PHE A 97 -9.67 -2.12 -2.67
N GLY A 98 -9.31 -0.96 -3.22
CA GLY A 98 -8.60 0.08 -2.47
C GLY A 98 -9.39 0.54 -1.24
N PHE A 99 -10.68 0.85 -1.40
CA PHE A 99 -11.52 1.22 -0.26
C PHE A 99 -11.66 0.10 0.78
N ALA A 100 -11.78 -1.16 0.34
CA ALA A 100 -11.84 -2.30 1.26
C ALA A 100 -10.57 -2.40 2.11
N VAL A 101 -9.39 -2.33 1.48
CA VAL A 101 -8.10 -2.30 2.19
C VAL A 101 -8.03 -1.10 3.13
N VAL A 102 -8.53 0.06 2.70
CA VAL A 102 -8.54 1.27 3.52
C VAL A 102 -9.36 1.10 4.79
N ILE A 103 -10.59 0.61 4.65
CA ILE A 103 -11.51 0.35 5.75
C ILE A 103 -10.93 -0.70 6.70
N THR A 104 -10.35 -1.78 6.17
CA THR A 104 -9.68 -2.80 6.99
C THR A 104 -8.52 -2.19 7.78
N GLY A 105 -7.68 -1.36 7.16
CA GLY A 105 -6.57 -0.69 7.84
C GLY A 105 -7.03 0.21 8.99
N ILE A 106 -8.06 1.05 8.74
CA ILE A 106 -8.67 1.91 9.78
C ILE A 106 -9.22 1.04 10.93
N THR A 107 -9.93 -0.04 10.59
CA THR A 107 -10.51 -0.95 11.59
C THR A 107 -9.43 -1.59 12.45
N LEU A 108 -8.34 -2.07 11.86
CA LEU A 108 -7.22 -2.67 12.61
C LEU A 108 -6.56 -1.66 13.55
N ILE A 109 -6.36 -0.41 13.11
CA ILE A 109 -5.82 0.63 13.99
C ILE A 109 -6.74 0.89 15.17
N LEU A 110 -8.04 1.05 14.93
CA LEU A 110 -9.00 1.27 16.01
C LEU A 110 -8.98 0.09 16.99
N LEU A 111 -8.95 -1.14 16.49
CA LEU A 111 -8.84 -2.33 17.35
C LEU A 111 -7.56 -2.32 18.18
N VAL A 112 -6.40 -1.98 17.60
CA VAL A 112 -5.14 -1.90 18.36
C VAL A 112 -5.23 -0.80 19.43
N ILE A 113 -5.79 0.37 19.12
CA ILE A 113 -5.94 1.47 20.08
C ILE A 113 -6.91 1.13 21.22
N PHE A 114 -8.01 0.43 20.94
CA PHE A 114 -9.02 0.11 21.95
C PHE A 114 -8.78 -1.20 22.71
N ALA A 115 -8.02 -2.13 22.14
CA ALA A 115 -7.64 -3.39 22.80
C ALA A 115 -6.28 -3.33 23.50
N GLY A 116 -5.48 -2.30 23.20
CA GLY A 116 -4.22 -1.98 23.88
C GLY A 116 -4.42 -1.22 25.19
#